data_AF-A0A2E3PZ52-F1
#
_entry.id   AF-A0A2E3PZ52-F1
#
_cell.length_a   1.000
_cell.length_b   1.000
_cell.length_c   1.000
_cell.angle_alpha   90.00
_cell.angle_beta   90.00
_cell.angle_gamma   90.00
#
_symmetry.space_group_name_H-M   'P 1'
#
loop_
_entity.id
_entity.type
_entity.pdbx_description
1 polymer ?
#
loop_
_entity_poly.entity_id
_entity_poly.type
_entity_poly.pdbx_seq_one_letter_code
_entity_poly.pdbx_strand_id
1 'polypeptide(L)'
;MISLLAFLALVIAAASATAWLFRRAGLASDGIVAGLLVGVMLGPTVLGRLAPAWWESTVIGATEARSALDHARSERQAYTMASEAAGIAPEARAEGLAGRDAHIEEAMILVAERTLEHARPWSMLTMVLAVAALWLGWSRVRPMHSRSSIPAPASTTFALSCWVVLLPGFLTVLLLRVLGWSPLDPTTLLIAIAVSVSAWPPGGRDARELRRLGVRKLAGSTALIATVLLIGPALAARALGSPAWSVIALPLLVFGASSLSSPRSILARRRAGSLLVGTVLPALAALCVIRSEVLVQTPWIAAIGLILIAGDGRAIAWMIGLRFSGLPSMPGSESDEDLGEDDRTPRTGVAWRTALLTTGAGGSQLAFTAAATALGGLDPGMTFALALGAAGIDLFGPSRRRLAAL
;
A
#
# COMPACT_ATOMS: atom_id res chain seq x y z
N MET A 1 -29.79 -4.54 13.60
CA MET A 1 -28.82 -4.29 12.50
C MET A 1 -27.78 -3.32 13.02
N ILE A 2 -26.53 -3.75 13.19
CA ILE A 2 -25.42 -2.82 13.47
C ILE A 2 -25.30 -1.94 12.22
N SER A 3 -25.42 -0.63 12.36
CA SER A 3 -25.23 0.27 11.20
C SER A 3 -23.82 0.05 10.65
N LEU A 4 -23.65 0.10 9.33
CA LEU A 4 -22.33 -0.02 8.67
C LEU A 4 -21.25 0.84 9.35
N LEU A 5 -21.65 2.03 9.82
CA LEU A 5 -20.82 2.96 10.58
C LEU A 5 -20.36 2.39 11.93
N ALA A 6 -21.23 1.68 12.65
CA ALA A 6 -20.88 1.03 13.91
C ALA A 6 -19.90 -0.14 13.69
N PHE A 7 -20.03 -0.89 12.57
CA PHE A 7 -19.03 -1.89 12.23
C PHE A 7 -17.68 -1.27 11.83
N LEU A 8 -17.68 -0.19 11.04
CA LEU A 8 -16.46 0.57 10.74
C LEU A 8 -15.78 1.10 12.01
N ALA A 9 -16.58 1.64 12.94
CA ALA A 9 -16.08 2.10 14.24
C ALA A 9 -15.49 0.94 15.05
N LEU A 10 -16.12 -0.23 15.03
CA LEU A 10 -15.60 -1.45 15.66
C LEU A 10 -14.25 -1.86 15.07
N VAL A 11 -14.11 -1.86 13.74
CA VAL A 11 -12.85 -2.18 13.05
C VAL A 11 -11.73 -1.23 13.49
N ILE A 12 -12.01 0.08 13.49
CA ILE A 12 -11.04 1.10 13.92
C ILE A 12 -10.67 0.90 15.40
N ALA A 13 -11.66 0.69 16.26
CA ALA A 13 -11.45 0.51 17.70
C ALA A 13 -10.65 -0.76 17.98
N ALA A 14 -11.02 -1.90 17.37
CA ALA A 14 -10.34 -3.17 17.54
C ALA A 14 -8.89 -3.12 17.03
N ALA A 15 -8.65 -2.53 15.85
CA ALA A 15 -7.31 -2.36 15.32
C ALA A 15 -6.44 -1.46 16.21
N SER A 16 -7.01 -0.36 16.71
CA SER A 16 -6.31 0.58 17.60
C SER A 16 -6.00 -0.03 18.96
N ALA A 17 -6.95 -0.77 19.55
CA ALA A 17 -6.79 -1.47 20.81
C ALA A 17 -5.75 -2.58 20.72
N THR A 18 -5.75 -3.36 19.63
CA THR A 18 -4.76 -4.40 19.37
C THR A 18 -3.36 -3.80 19.20
N ALA A 19 -3.25 -2.70 18.44
CA ALA A 19 -1.99 -1.98 18.30
C ALA A 19 -1.46 -1.43 19.63
N TRP A 20 -2.36 -0.99 20.51
CA TRP A 20 -2.01 -0.55 21.87
C TRP A 20 -1.54 -1.71 22.75
N LEU A 21 -2.18 -2.89 22.63
CA LEU A 21 -1.77 -4.10 23.33
C LEU A 21 -0.36 -4.53 22.89
N PHE A 22 -0.09 -4.53 21.59
CA PHE A 22 1.22 -4.89 21.04
C PHE A 22 2.33 -3.95 21.53
N ARG A 23 2.06 -2.63 21.57
CA ARG A 23 2.96 -1.65 22.19
C ARG A 23 3.24 -1.96 23.65
N ARG A 24 2.22 -2.35 24.42
CA ARG A 24 2.38 -2.72 25.84
C ARG A 24 3.17 -4.01 26.02
N ALA A 25 3.05 -4.94 25.08
CA ALA A 25 3.83 -6.17 25.06
C ALA A 25 5.29 -5.95 24.62
N GLY A 26 5.68 -4.73 24.23
CA GLY A 26 7.04 -4.42 23.78
C GLY A 26 7.38 -4.99 22.40
N LEU A 27 6.36 -5.32 21.59
CA LEU A 27 6.56 -5.66 20.20
C LEU A 27 7.12 -4.43 19.46
N ALA A 28 7.88 -4.68 18.41
CA ALA A 28 8.58 -3.62 17.68
C ALA A 28 7.82 -3.12 16.43
N SER A 29 6.77 -3.85 16.02
CA SER A 29 5.97 -3.64 14.82
C SER A 29 4.47 -3.59 15.17
N ASP A 30 4.04 -2.46 15.73
CA ASP A 30 2.79 -2.45 16.49
C ASP A 30 1.59 -1.97 15.68
N GLY A 31 1.83 -1.28 14.57
CA GLY A 31 0.80 -0.57 13.84
C GLY A 31 0.13 -1.44 12.77
N ILE A 32 0.88 -1.75 11.72
CA ILE A 32 0.35 -2.41 10.52
C ILE A 32 0.00 -3.87 10.83
N VAL A 33 0.86 -4.59 11.55
CA VAL A 33 0.64 -6.00 11.90
C VAL A 33 -0.63 -6.19 12.74
N ALA A 34 -0.87 -5.31 13.72
CA ALA A 34 -2.08 -5.34 14.53
C ALA A 34 -3.34 -5.15 13.67
N GLY A 35 -3.30 -4.20 12.73
CA GLY A 35 -4.38 -3.98 11.77
C GLY A 35 -4.63 -5.17 10.85
N LEU A 36 -3.57 -5.78 10.32
CA LEU A 36 -3.68 -7.01 9.53
C LEU A 36 -4.36 -8.13 10.32
N LEU A 37 -3.94 -8.36 11.57
CA LEU A 37 -4.54 -9.39 12.42
C LEU A 37 -6.05 -9.14 12.60
N VAL A 38 -6.43 -7.91 12.93
CA VAL A 38 -7.85 -7.54 13.09
C VAL A 38 -8.62 -7.68 11.76
N GLY A 39 -8.02 -7.29 10.63
CA GLY A 39 -8.61 -7.46 9.31
C GLY A 39 -8.86 -8.92 8.95
N VAL A 40 -7.93 -9.82 9.29
CA VAL A 40 -8.12 -11.28 9.09
C VAL A 40 -9.18 -11.85 10.02
N MET A 41 -9.20 -11.43 11.29
CA MET A 41 -10.18 -11.90 12.28
C MET A 41 -11.61 -11.41 11.97
N LEU A 42 -11.76 -10.18 11.52
CA LEU A 42 -13.06 -9.59 11.15
C LEU A 42 -13.42 -9.81 9.67
N GLY A 43 -12.50 -10.38 8.89
CA GLY A 43 -12.66 -10.67 7.48
C GLY A 43 -13.35 -12.00 7.21
N PRO A 44 -13.41 -12.42 5.93
CA PRO A 44 -14.12 -13.63 5.53
C PRO A 44 -13.48 -14.91 6.09
N THR A 45 -12.18 -14.86 6.42
CA THR A 45 -11.43 -16.03 6.89
C THR A 45 -11.90 -16.54 8.26
N VAL A 46 -12.36 -15.65 9.15
CA VAL A 46 -12.82 -16.02 10.50
C VAL A 46 -14.27 -15.59 10.70
N LEU A 47 -14.55 -14.29 10.71
CA LEU A 47 -15.92 -13.81 10.95
C LEU A 47 -16.89 -14.23 9.85
N GLY A 48 -16.46 -14.23 8.59
CA GLY A 48 -17.27 -14.74 7.48
C GLY A 48 -17.58 -16.23 7.56
N ARG A 49 -16.74 -17.03 8.24
CA ARG A 49 -17.01 -18.46 8.49
C ARG A 49 -17.90 -18.69 9.70
N LEU A 50 -17.73 -17.89 10.75
CA LEU A 50 -18.50 -18.01 11.99
C LEU A 50 -19.92 -17.47 11.84
N ALA A 51 -20.11 -16.42 11.04
CA ALA A 51 -21.40 -15.75 10.84
C ALA A 51 -21.57 -15.28 9.38
N PRO A 52 -21.70 -16.19 8.41
CA PRO A 52 -21.67 -15.87 6.98
C PRO A 52 -22.76 -14.88 6.56
N ALA A 53 -24.03 -15.14 6.92
CA ALA A 53 -25.15 -14.27 6.54
C ALA A 53 -25.02 -12.84 7.10
N TRP A 54 -24.52 -12.72 8.34
CA TRP A 54 -24.28 -11.42 8.96
C TRP A 54 -23.10 -10.68 8.31
N TRP A 55 -22.02 -11.41 7.99
CA TRP A 55 -20.83 -10.84 7.38
C TRP A 55 -21.11 -10.39 5.93
N GLU A 56 -21.79 -11.21 5.14
CA GLU A 56 -22.18 -10.88 3.77
C GLU A 56 -23.06 -9.63 3.73
N SER A 57 -24.11 -9.57 4.56
CA SER A 57 -24.99 -8.39 4.64
C SER A 57 -24.28 -7.12 5.10
N THR A 58 -23.30 -7.22 5.99
CA THR A 58 -22.60 -6.06 6.57
C THR A 58 -21.42 -5.59 5.71
N VAL A 59 -20.63 -6.51 5.16
CA VAL A 59 -19.35 -6.20 4.51
C VAL A 59 -19.44 -6.20 2.99
N ILE A 60 -20.18 -7.15 2.41
CA ILE A 60 -20.31 -7.23 0.96
C ILE A 60 -21.55 -6.47 0.45
N GLY A 61 -22.67 -6.59 1.15
CA GLY A 61 -23.94 -5.98 0.79
C GLY A 61 -24.60 -6.63 -0.43
N ALA A 62 -25.70 -6.01 -0.89
CA ALA A 62 -26.49 -6.46 -2.04
C ALA A 62 -26.98 -7.92 -1.94
N THR A 63 -27.15 -8.45 -0.74
CA THR A 63 -27.55 -9.86 -0.50
C THR A 63 -28.87 -10.20 -1.17
N GLU A 64 -29.86 -9.30 -1.09
CA GLU A 64 -31.16 -9.47 -1.75
C GLU A 64 -31.03 -9.46 -3.28
N ALA A 65 -30.31 -8.48 -3.85
CA ALA A 65 -30.08 -8.41 -5.29
C ALA A 65 -29.32 -9.63 -5.83
N ARG A 66 -28.35 -10.16 -5.06
CA ARG A 66 -27.61 -11.37 -5.41
C ARG A 66 -28.50 -12.60 -5.33
N SER A 67 -29.33 -12.72 -4.30
CA SER A 67 -30.31 -13.80 -4.20
C SER A 67 -31.30 -13.78 -5.36
N ALA A 68 -31.71 -12.59 -5.83
CA ALA A 68 -32.56 -12.43 -7.02
C ALA A 68 -31.84 -12.87 -8.31
N LEU A 69 -30.56 -12.50 -8.47
CA LEU A 69 -29.74 -12.94 -9.61
C LEU A 69 -29.53 -14.46 -9.60
N ASP A 70 -29.25 -15.04 -8.44
CA ASP A 70 -29.07 -16.49 -8.30
C ASP A 70 -30.39 -17.24 -8.56
N HIS A 71 -31.52 -16.67 -8.12
CA HIS A 71 -32.85 -17.20 -8.45
C HIS A 71 -33.11 -17.16 -9.95
N ALA A 72 -32.85 -16.03 -10.63
CA ALA A 72 -33.02 -15.90 -12.08
C ALA A 72 -32.11 -16.87 -12.86
N ARG A 73 -30.87 -17.10 -12.40
CA ARG A 73 -29.96 -18.10 -12.97
C ARG A 73 -30.47 -19.53 -12.77
N SER A 74 -30.97 -19.83 -11.57
CA SER A 74 -31.59 -21.12 -11.25
C SER A 74 -32.82 -21.37 -12.13
N GLU A 75 -33.68 -20.37 -12.32
CA GLU A 75 -34.86 -20.47 -13.19
C GLU A 75 -34.47 -20.71 -14.66
N ARG A 76 -33.44 -20.02 -15.15
CA ARG A 76 -32.89 -20.28 -16.49
C ARG A 76 -32.38 -21.71 -16.63
N GLN A 77 -31.61 -22.19 -15.66
CA GLN A 77 -31.10 -23.56 -15.65
C GLN A 77 -32.23 -24.60 -15.59
N ALA A 78 -33.23 -24.37 -14.75
CA ALA A 78 -34.41 -25.24 -14.66
C ALA A 78 -35.19 -25.28 -15.98
N TYR A 79 -35.35 -24.13 -16.65
CA TYR A 79 -36.01 -24.05 -17.96
C TYR A 79 -35.20 -24.77 -19.05
N THR A 80 -33.88 -24.62 -19.08
CA THR A 80 -33.04 -25.37 -20.03
C THR A 80 -33.19 -26.88 -19.85
N MET A 81 -33.14 -27.37 -18.61
CA MET A 81 -33.31 -28.81 -18.33
C MET A 81 -34.72 -29.31 -18.68
N ALA A 82 -35.76 -28.55 -18.34
CA ALA A 82 -37.15 -28.92 -18.63
C ALA A 82 -37.45 -28.92 -20.14
N SER A 83 -36.95 -27.91 -20.87
CA SER A 83 -37.14 -27.82 -22.32
C SER A 83 -36.35 -28.88 -23.10
N GLU A 84 -35.22 -29.34 -22.57
CA GLU A 84 -34.48 -30.50 -23.07
C GLU A 84 -35.25 -31.80 -22.84
N ALA A 85 -35.72 -32.03 -21.62
CA ALA A 85 -36.50 -33.22 -21.28
C ALA A 85 -37.82 -33.32 -22.07
N ALA A 86 -38.46 -32.18 -22.36
CA ALA A 86 -39.70 -32.12 -23.13
C ALA A 86 -39.48 -32.18 -24.66
N GLY A 87 -38.23 -32.23 -25.14
CA GLY A 87 -37.94 -32.30 -26.58
C GLY A 87 -38.37 -31.06 -27.37
N ILE A 88 -38.39 -29.89 -26.73
CA ILE A 88 -38.80 -28.63 -27.39
C ILE A 88 -37.79 -28.28 -28.48
N ALA A 89 -38.30 -27.88 -29.66
CA ALA A 89 -37.49 -27.43 -30.77
C ALA A 89 -36.56 -26.26 -30.37
N PRO A 90 -35.34 -26.19 -30.91
CA PRO A 90 -34.34 -25.22 -30.49
C PRO A 90 -34.79 -23.76 -30.66
N GLU A 91 -35.62 -23.47 -31.66
CA GLU A 91 -36.17 -22.13 -31.93
C GLU A 91 -37.14 -21.68 -30.82
N ALA A 92 -38.10 -22.55 -30.45
CA ALA A 92 -39.02 -22.29 -29.34
C ALA A 92 -38.31 -22.24 -27.97
N ARG A 93 -37.18 -22.95 -27.83
CA ARG A 93 -36.32 -22.83 -26.64
C ARG A 93 -35.65 -21.46 -26.57
N ALA A 94 -35.15 -20.94 -27.69
CA ALA A 94 -34.49 -19.65 -27.76
C ALA A 94 -35.44 -18.49 -27.39
N GLU A 95 -36.68 -18.52 -27.88
CA GLU A 95 -37.71 -17.53 -27.51
C GLU A 95 -38.01 -17.55 -26.01
N GLY A 96 -38.13 -18.74 -25.41
CA GLY A 96 -38.35 -18.87 -23.97
C GLY A 96 -37.15 -18.47 -23.11
N LEU A 97 -35.93 -18.50 -23.65
CA LEU A 97 -34.71 -18.05 -22.97
C LEU A 97 -34.52 -16.54 -23.06
N ALA A 98 -34.95 -15.88 -24.14
CA ALA A 98 -34.73 -14.46 -24.35
C ALA A 98 -35.23 -13.58 -23.18
N GLY A 99 -36.45 -13.84 -22.67
CA GLY A 99 -36.99 -13.12 -21.52
C GLY A 99 -36.24 -13.39 -20.21
N ARG A 100 -35.69 -14.59 -20.03
CA ARG A 100 -34.91 -14.97 -18.84
C ARG A 100 -33.52 -14.37 -18.89
N ASP A 101 -32.91 -14.32 -20.07
CA ASP A 101 -31.61 -13.69 -20.29
C ASP A 101 -31.70 -12.18 -20.03
N ALA A 102 -32.77 -11.53 -20.50
CA ALA A 102 -33.04 -10.12 -20.17
C ALA A 102 -33.22 -9.90 -18.65
N HIS A 103 -33.96 -10.78 -17.96
CA HIS A 103 -34.13 -10.68 -16.51
C HIS A 103 -32.81 -10.88 -15.73
N ILE A 104 -31.94 -11.77 -16.20
CA ILE A 104 -30.59 -11.95 -15.63
C ILE A 104 -29.75 -10.69 -15.85
N GLU A 105 -29.82 -10.06 -17.02
CA GLU A 105 -29.10 -8.83 -17.31
C GLU A 105 -29.56 -7.68 -16.39
N GLU A 106 -30.87 -7.50 -16.22
CA GLU A 106 -31.44 -6.53 -15.27
C GLU A 106 -30.99 -6.82 -13.83
N ALA A 107 -31.04 -8.08 -13.39
CA ALA A 107 -30.59 -8.48 -12.07
C ALA A 107 -29.08 -8.26 -11.88
N MET A 108 -28.26 -8.46 -12.92
CA MET A 108 -26.82 -8.17 -12.91
C MET A 108 -26.55 -6.68 -12.74
N ILE A 109 -27.27 -5.82 -13.45
CA ILE A 109 -27.15 -4.36 -13.32
C ILE A 109 -27.53 -3.94 -11.90
N LEU A 110 -28.65 -4.43 -11.38
CA LEU A 110 -29.10 -4.12 -10.02
C LEU A 110 -28.07 -4.56 -8.96
N VAL A 111 -27.47 -5.75 -9.11
CA VAL A 111 -26.41 -6.23 -8.21
C VAL A 111 -25.20 -5.29 -8.27
N ALA A 112 -24.79 -4.86 -9.46
CA ALA A 112 -23.67 -3.93 -9.62
C ALA A 112 -23.94 -2.60 -8.92
N GLU A 113 -25.11 -1.99 -9.15
CA GLU A 113 -25.52 -0.74 -8.51
C GLU A 113 -25.55 -0.84 -6.99
N ARG A 114 -26.23 -1.87 -6.46
CA ARG A 114 -26.35 -2.07 -5.00
C ARG A 114 -25.00 -2.39 -4.35
N THR A 115 -24.12 -3.11 -5.03
CA THR A 115 -22.76 -3.38 -4.54
C THR A 115 -21.94 -2.10 -4.49
N LEU A 116 -22.07 -1.22 -5.48
CA LEU A 116 -21.40 0.09 -5.48
C LEU A 116 -21.91 0.98 -4.35
N GLU A 117 -23.22 1.07 -4.16
CA GLU A 117 -23.82 1.83 -3.06
C GLU A 117 -23.31 1.36 -1.69
N HIS A 118 -23.27 0.05 -1.47
CA HIS A 118 -22.77 -0.54 -0.22
C HIS A 118 -21.27 -0.33 -0.02
N ALA A 119 -20.49 -0.33 -1.10
CA ALA A 119 -19.04 -0.14 -1.05
C ALA A 119 -18.61 1.32 -0.82
N ARG A 120 -19.46 2.32 -1.13
CA ARG A 120 -19.12 3.75 -1.04
C ARG A 120 -18.59 4.20 0.33
N PRO A 121 -19.22 3.86 1.48
CA PRO A 121 -18.72 4.35 2.75
C PRO A 121 -17.38 3.71 3.13
N TRP A 122 -17.14 2.45 2.71
CA TRP A 122 -15.85 1.78 2.86
C TRP A 122 -14.78 2.50 2.05
N SER A 123 -15.02 2.75 0.76
CA SER A 123 -14.04 3.41 -0.10
C SER A 123 -13.73 4.82 0.38
N MET A 124 -14.75 5.60 0.78
CA MET A 124 -14.58 6.95 1.35
C MET A 124 -13.73 6.93 2.61
N LEU A 125 -14.05 6.09 3.59
CA LEU A 125 -13.27 6.00 4.83
C LEU A 125 -11.83 5.54 4.57
N THR A 126 -11.65 4.55 3.71
CA THR A 126 -10.32 4.03 3.35
C THR A 126 -9.48 5.14 2.70
N MET A 127 -10.07 5.94 1.82
CA MET A 127 -9.43 7.10 1.21
C MET A 127 -9.09 8.19 2.22
N VAL A 128 -10.02 8.54 3.12
CA VAL A 128 -9.77 9.53 4.18
C VAL A 128 -8.60 9.07 5.06
N LEU A 129 -8.55 7.80 5.43
CA LEU A 129 -7.43 7.24 6.22
C LEU A 129 -6.13 7.18 5.42
N ALA A 130 -6.16 6.90 4.12
CA ALA A 130 -4.97 6.91 3.26
C ALA A 130 -4.37 8.32 3.15
N VAL A 131 -5.22 9.32 2.94
CA VAL A 131 -4.81 10.75 2.92
C VAL A 131 -4.30 11.17 4.29
N ALA A 132 -5.00 10.80 5.37
CA ALA A 132 -4.56 11.08 6.73
C ALA A 132 -3.22 10.41 7.04
N ALA A 133 -2.98 9.18 6.56
CA ALA A 133 -1.72 8.47 6.74
C ALA A 133 -0.57 9.24 6.10
N LEU A 134 -0.73 9.69 4.85
CA LEU A 134 0.28 10.46 4.13
C LEU A 134 0.53 11.82 4.79
N TRP A 135 -0.53 12.54 5.14
CA TRP A 135 -0.43 13.86 5.78
C TRP A 135 0.19 13.80 7.18
N LEU A 136 -0.25 12.86 8.03
CA LEU A 136 0.32 12.66 9.36
C LEU A 136 1.75 12.12 9.29
N GLY A 137 2.08 11.29 8.30
CA GLY A 137 3.43 10.84 8.02
C GLY A 137 4.37 12.01 7.73
N TRP A 138 3.94 12.94 6.87
CA TRP A 138 4.70 14.11 6.50
C TRP A 138 4.82 15.15 7.64
N SER A 139 3.75 15.39 8.39
CA SER A 139 3.73 16.36 9.50
C SER A 139 4.69 16.01 10.66
N ARG A 140 5.16 14.76 10.74
CA ARG A 140 6.18 14.32 11.71
C ARG A 140 7.59 14.80 11.39
N VAL A 141 7.85 15.22 10.15
CA VAL A 141 9.18 15.63 9.68
C VAL A 141 9.55 16.96 10.34
N ARG A 142 10.67 17.00 11.07
CA ARG A 142 11.17 18.28 11.62
C ARG A 142 11.62 19.20 10.47
N PRO A 143 11.20 20.48 10.45
CA PRO A 143 11.73 21.45 9.51
C PRO A 143 13.25 21.58 9.68
N MET A 144 13.97 21.53 8.57
CA MET A 144 15.43 21.54 8.53
C MET A 144 15.97 22.96 8.74
N HIS A 145 17.00 23.09 9.57
CA HIS A 145 17.88 24.26 9.56
C HIS A 145 19.22 23.85 8.95
N SER A 146 19.66 24.64 7.97
CA SER A 146 20.66 24.36 6.91
C SER A 146 22.13 24.29 7.35
N ARG A 147 22.46 23.83 8.56
CA ARG A 147 23.84 23.99 9.07
C ARG A 147 24.86 22.91 8.68
N SER A 148 24.48 21.79 8.05
CA SER A 148 25.46 20.69 7.77
C SER A 148 25.02 19.68 6.70
N SER A 149 24.42 20.13 5.58
CA SER A 149 24.06 19.20 4.49
C SER A 149 25.19 19.07 3.48
N ILE A 150 25.53 17.83 3.10
CA ILE A 150 26.37 17.57 1.92
C ILE A 150 25.71 18.25 0.71
N PRO A 151 26.38 19.18 0.01
CA PRO A 151 25.84 19.78 -1.19
C PRO A 151 25.75 18.71 -2.27
N ALA A 152 24.53 18.28 -2.58
CA ALA A 152 24.24 17.39 -3.69
C ALA A 152 23.73 18.21 -4.88
N PRO A 153 24.37 18.12 -6.06
CA PRO A 153 23.83 18.72 -7.27
C PRO A 153 22.40 18.21 -7.53
N ALA A 154 21.51 19.08 -8.01
CA ALA A 154 20.12 18.71 -8.30
C ALA A 154 20.02 17.51 -9.26
N SER A 155 20.91 17.44 -10.25
CA SER A 155 21.01 16.34 -11.21
C SER A 155 21.30 14.98 -10.55
N THR A 156 22.23 14.93 -9.59
CA THR A 156 22.57 13.70 -8.86
C THR A 156 21.42 13.23 -7.97
N THR A 157 20.71 14.16 -7.32
CA THR A 157 19.54 13.86 -6.49
C THR A 157 18.39 13.33 -7.35
N PHE A 158 18.19 13.90 -8.55
CA PHE A 158 17.22 13.42 -9.52
C PHE A 158 17.56 12.01 -10.00
N ALA A 159 18.82 11.76 -10.41
CA ALA A 159 19.28 10.43 -10.83
C ALA A 159 19.08 9.37 -9.74
N LEU A 160 19.42 9.70 -8.48
CA LEU A 160 19.16 8.85 -7.33
C LEU A 160 17.66 8.57 -7.15
N SER A 161 16.80 9.58 -7.35
CA SER A 161 15.34 9.42 -7.27
C SER A 161 14.80 8.48 -8.34
N CYS A 162 15.33 8.55 -9.56
CA CYS A 162 15.00 7.61 -10.62
C CYS A 162 15.35 6.17 -10.21
N TRP A 163 16.52 5.91 -9.64
CA TRP A 163 16.88 4.57 -9.17
C TRP A 163 15.94 4.05 -8.08
N VAL A 164 15.66 4.89 -7.07
CA VAL A 164 14.82 4.54 -5.92
C VAL A 164 13.38 4.20 -6.34
N VAL A 165 12.86 4.81 -7.41
CA VAL A 165 11.52 4.53 -7.94
C VAL A 165 11.53 3.40 -8.96
N LEU A 166 12.40 3.51 -9.97
CA LEU A 166 12.34 2.64 -11.14
C LEU A 166 12.80 1.22 -10.82
N LEU A 167 13.78 1.03 -9.92
CA LEU A 167 14.28 -0.33 -9.65
C LEU A 167 13.23 -1.19 -8.92
N PRO A 168 12.60 -0.77 -7.81
CA PRO A 168 11.55 -1.58 -7.18
C PRO A 168 10.34 -1.76 -8.10
N GLY A 169 9.98 -0.74 -8.88
CA GLY A 169 8.88 -0.82 -9.85
C GLY A 169 9.15 -1.82 -10.96
N PHE A 170 10.36 -1.78 -11.54
CA PHE A 170 10.80 -2.73 -12.56
C PHE A 170 10.86 -4.16 -12.02
N LEU A 171 11.43 -4.37 -10.83
CA LEU A 171 11.45 -5.69 -10.19
C LEU A 171 10.04 -6.23 -9.94
N THR A 172 9.09 -5.35 -9.59
CA THR A 172 7.68 -5.72 -9.39
C THR A 172 7.03 -6.16 -10.69
N VAL A 173 7.19 -5.38 -11.77
CA VAL A 173 6.67 -5.73 -13.09
C VAL A 173 7.30 -7.02 -13.61
N LEU A 174 8.61 -7.21 -13.40
CA LEU A 174 9.32 -8.42 -13.80
C LEU A 174 8.79 -9.65 -13.05
N LEU A 175 8.61 -9.56 -11.73
CA LEU A 175 8.04 -10.63 -10.91
C LEU A 175 6.65 -11.02 -11.43
N LEU A 176 5.77 -10.03 -11.62
CA LEU A 176 4.41 -10.28 -12.11
C LEU A 176 4.41 -10.87 -13.52
N ARG A 177 5.32 -10.41 -14.39
CA ARG A 177 5.50 -10.97 -15.73
C ARG A 177 5.90 -12.44 -15.72
N VAL A 178 6.82 -12.83 -14.83
CA VAL A 178 7.23 -14.23 -14.62
C VAL A 178 6.05 -15.08 -14.14
N LEU A 179 5.14 -14.49 -13.36
CA LEU A 179 3.91 -15.13 -12.89
C LEU A 179 2.77 -15.10 -13.92
N GLY A 180 3.04 -14.68 -15.16
CA GLY A 180 2.09 -14.70 -16.28
C GLY A 180 1.24 -13.43 -16.44
N TRP A 181 1.47 -12.39 -15.64
CA TRP A 181 0.69 -11.15 -15.71
C TRP A 181 1.20 -10.26 -16.85
N SER A 182 0.31 -9.44 -17.42
CA SER A 182 0.70 -8.49 -18.46
C SER A 182 1.40 -7.28 -17.83
N PRO A 183 2.56 -6.84 -18.38
CA PRO A 183 3.29 -5.68 -17.87
C PRO A 183 2.55 -4.35 -18.14
N LEU A 184 1.62 -4.37 -19.11
CA LEU A 184 0.79 -3.23 -19.50
C LEU A 184 -0.62 -3.31 -18.89
N ASP A 185 -0.87 -4.24 -17.98
CA ASP A 185 -2.12 -4.25 -17.23
C ASP A 185 -2.12 -3.07 -16.22
N PRO A 186 -3.18 -2.25 -16.16
CA PRO A 186 -3.31 -1.21 -15.14
C PRO A 186 -3.12 -1.72 -13.70
N THR A 187 -3.53 -2.96 -13.39
CA THR A 187 -3.33 -3.54 -12.05
C THR A 187 -1.85 -3.71 -11.72
N THR A 188 -1.06 -4.26 -12.66
CA THR A 188 0.40 -4.40 -12.55
C THR A 188 1.08 -3.06 -12.29
N LEU A 189 0.66 -2.01 -12.99
CA LEU A 189 1.20 -0.65 -12.79
C LEU A 189 0.86 -0.10 -11.40
N LEU A 190 -0.36 -0.32 -10.90
CA LEU A 190 -0.77 0.11 -9.56
C LEU A 190 0.00 -0.63 -8.46
N ILE A 191 0.26 -1.93 -8.63
CA ILE A 191 1.10 -2.72 -7.72
C ILE A 191 2.53 -2.16 -7.74
N ALA A 192 3.10 -1.90 -8.93
CA ALA A 192 4.42 -1.31 -9.07
C ALA A 192 4.51 0.08 -8.40
N ILE A 193 3.49 0.93 -8.54
CA ILE A 193 3.40 2.23 -7.86
C ILE A 193 3.40 2.06 -6.33
N ALA A 194 2.57 1.15 -5.80
CA ALA A 194 2.49 0.90 -4.38
C ALA A 194 3.82 0.39 -3.78
N VAL A 195 4.56 -0.44 -4.51
CA VAL A 195 5.89 -0.94 -4.10
C VAL A 195 6.99 0.11 -4.28
N SER A 196 6.87 1.02 -5.24
CA SER A 196 7.91 2.04 -5.52
C SER A 196 7.79 3.30 -4.67
N VAL A 197 6.70 3.46 -3.92
CA VAL A 197 6.45 4.68 -3.16
C VAL A 197 7.46 4.89 -2.02
N SER A 198 8.04 6.09 -2.00
CA SER A 198 9.03 6.54 -1.00
C SER A 198 8.53 7.72 -0.18
N ALA A 199 7.21 7.96 -0.13
CA ALA A 199 6.59 9.24 0.22
C ALA A 199 6.85 9.79 1.63
N TRP A 200 7.51 9.04 2.52
CA TRP A 200 7.85 9.54 3.85
C TRP A 200 9.34 9.79 3.99
N PRO A 201 9.74 11.00 4.38
CA PRO A 201 11.08 11.23 4.85
C PRO A 201 11.27 10.42 6.14
N PRO A 202 12.42 9.75 6.32
CA PRO A 202 12.68 8.94 7.50
C PRO A 202 12.50 9.78 8.78
N GLY A 203 11.78 9.21 9.74
CA GLY A 203 11.37 9.84 11.00
C GLY A 203 12.10 9.30 12.23
N GLY A 204 11.90 9.92 13.40
CA GLY A 204 12.29 9.33 14.69
C GLY A 204 13.80 9.09 14.89
N ARG A 205 14.20 7.84 15.14
CA ARG A 205 15.60 7.41 15.32
C ARG A 205 16.36 7.46 13.98
N ASP A 206 15.74 6.99 12.91
CA ASP A 206 16.34 6.95 11.56
C ASP A 206 16.68 8.37 11.06
N ALA A 207 15.79 9.33 11.32
CA ALA A 207 16.01 10.75 11.01
C ALA A 207 17.17 11.40 11.78
N ARG A 208 17.48 10.88 12.98
CA ARG A 208 18.60 11.37 13.80
C ARG A 208 19.90 10.81 13.28
N GLU A 209 19.92 9.54 12.91
CA GLU A 209 21.11 8.87 12.38
C GLU A 209 21.48 9.40 10.99
N LEU A 210 20.50 9.55 10.09
CA LEU A 210 20.72 10.22 8.79
C LEU A 210 21.18 11.67 8.91
N ARG A 211 20.86 12.34 10.04
CA ARG A 211 21.39 13.68 10.33
C ARG A 211 22.86 13.61 10.77
N ARG A 212 23.24 12.63 11.59
CA ARG A 212 24.65 12.39 11.95
C ARG A 212 25.49 12.07 10.73
N LEU A 213 24.92 11.32 9.78
CA LEU A 213 25.55 10.99 8.50
C LEU A 213 25.53 12.15 7.48
N GLY A 214 24.94 13.31 7.78
CA GLY A 214 24.88 14.47 6.85
C GLY A 214 23.96 14.31 5.63
N VAL A 215 23.37 13.12 5.41
CA VAL A 215 22.57 12.76 4.21
C VAL A 215 21.07 12.99 4.36
N ARG A 216 20.59 13.47 5.51
CA ARG A 216 19.13 13.63 5.75
C ARG A 216 18.45 14.52 4.70
N LYS A 217 19.10 15.60 4.24
CA LYS A 217 18.56 16.52 3.23
C LYS A 217 18.37 15.79 1.90
N LEU A 218 19.40 15.05 1.47
CA LEU A 218 19.38 14.19 0.30
C LEU A 218 18.23 13.18 0.39
N ALA A 219 18.11 12.45 1.51
CA ALA A 219 17.03 11.48 1.72
C ALA A 219 15.63 12.10 1.59
N GLY A 220 15.43 13.30 2.16
CA GLY A 220 14.16 14.01 2.05
C GLY A 220 13.84 14.50 0.63
N SER A 221 14.82 15.08 -0.07
CA SER A 221 14.63 15.55 -1.45
C SER A 221 14.41 14.39 -2.41
N THR A 222 15.16 13.28 -2.24
CA THR A 222 14.99 12.07 -3.04
C THR A 222 13.62 11.47 -2.84
N ALA A 223 13.14 11.35 -1.59
CA ALA A 223 11.79 10.85 -1.30
C ALA A 223 10.69 11.69 -1.98
N LEU A 224 10.85 13.02 -1.98
CA LEU A 224 9.89 13.94 -2.61
C LEU A 224 9.90 13.79 -4.14
N ILE A 225 11.06 13.88 -4.78
CA ILE A 225 11.19 13.72 -6.24
C ILE A 225 10.71 12.32 -6.67
N ALA A 226 11.13 11.27 -5.95
CA ALA A 226 10.69 9.91 -6.18
C ALA A 226 9.16 9.78 -6.16
N THR A 227 8.49 10.44 -5.22
CA THR A 227 7.03 10.41 -5.13
C THR A 227 6.38 11.13 -6.31
N VAL A 228 6.93 12.25 -6.77
CA VAL A 228 6.45 12.98 -7.95
C VAL A 228 6.62 12.15 -9.23
N LEU A 229 7.72 11.38 -9.36
CA LEU A 229 7.96 10.50 -10.52
C LEU A 229 6.87 9.42 -10.70
N LEU A 230 6.11 9.09 -9.64
CA LEU A 230 4.98 8.14 -9.73
C LEU A 230 3.77 8.67 -10.52
N ILE A 231 3.72 9.97 -10.81
CA ILE A 231 2.66 10.54 -11.66
C ILE A 231 2.70 9.91 -13.07
N GLY A 232 3.89 9.62 -13.61
CA GLY A 232 4.06 9.02 -14.94
C GLY A 232 3.37 7.66 -15.07
N PRO A 233 3.75 6.65 -14.27
CA PRO A 233 3.10 5.33 -14.26
C PRO A 233 1.59 5.39 -14.00
N ALA A 234 1.14 6.33 -13.16
CA ALA A 234 -0.28 6.46 -12.86
C ALA A 234 -1.07 7.12 -14.00
N LEU A 235 -0.46 8.01 -14.79
CA LEU A 235 -1.02 8.50 -16.06
C LEU A 235 -1.06 7.40 -17.12
N ALA A 236 -0.05 6.53 -17.16
CA ALA A 236 -0.09 5.35 -18.02
C ALA A 236 -1.25 4.41 -17.63
N ALA A 237 -1.46 4.17 -16.34
CA ALA A 237 -2.61 3.39 -15.86
C ALA A 237 -3.96 4.02 -16.28
N ARG A 238 -4.06 5.36 -16.29
CA ARG A 238 -5.24 6.07 -16.84
C ARG A 238 -5.44 5.79 -18.33
N ALA A 239 -4.37 5.89 -19.13
CA ALA A 239 -4.43 5.66 -20.57
C ALA A 239 -4.85 4.21 -20.90
N LEU A 240 -4.55 3.28 -20.00
CA LEU A 240 -4.94 1.87 -20.06
C LEU A 240 -6.33 1.58 -19.48
N GLY A 241 -7.11 2.62 -19.13
CA GLY A 241 -8.50 2.48 -18.69
C GLY A 241 -8.68 2.18 -17.20
N SER A 242 -7.66 2.35 -16.36
CA SER A 242 -7.79 2.10 -14.92
C SER A 242 -8.80 3.04 -14.25
N PRO A 243 -9.78 2.53 -13.47
CA PRO A 243 -10.67 3.37 -12.66
C PRO A 243 -9.92 4.04 -11.49
N ALA A 244 -8.75 3.52 -11.11
CA ALA A 244 -7.96 4.01 -9.98
C ALA A 244 -6.85 5.01 -10.36
N TRP A 245 -6.94 5.64 -11.54
CA TRP A 245 -5.96 6.65 -11.95
C TRP A 245 -5.86 7.84 -10.99
N SER A 246 -6.93 8.14 -10.23
CA SER A 246 -6.96 9.23 -9.26
C SER A 246 -6.00 9.02 -8.07
N VAL A 247 -5.34 7.86 -7.96
CA VAL A 247 -4.16 7.66 -7.10
C VAL A 247 -3.06 8.70 -7.38
N ILE A 248 -3.02 9.33 -8.57
CA ILE A 248 -2.15 10.49 -8.89
C ILE A 248 -2.32 11.66 -7.90
N ALA A 249 -3.50 11.81 -7.30
CA ALA A 249 -3.74 12.87 -6.33
C ALA A 249 -2.88 12.69 -5.07
N LEU A 250 -2.48 11.47 -4.71
CA LEU A 250 -1.68 11.21 -3.52
C LEU A 250 -0.26 11.81 -3.61
N PRO A 251 0.51 11.59 -4.69
CA PRO A 251 1.75 12.33 -4.90
C PRO A 251 1.61 13.86 -4.84
N LEU A 252 0.56 14.40 -5.46
CA LEU A 252 0.29 15.84 -5.45
C LEU A 252 -0.02 16.36 -4.05
N LEU A 253 -0.77 15.59 -3.25
CA LEU A 253 -1.04 15.91 -1.84
C LEU A 253 0.24 15.88 -1.01
N VAL A 254 1.14 14.94 -1.24
CA VAL A 254 2.45 14.90 -0.55
C VAL A 254 3.30 16.11 -0.94
N PHE A 255 3.34 16.46 -2.22
CA PHE A 255 4.04 17.64 -2.70
C PHE A 255 3.46 18.94 -2.14
N GLY A 256 2.14 19.11 -2.15
CA GLY A 256 1.45 20.25 -1.54
C GLY A 256 1.60 20.28 -0.01
N ALA A 257 1.60 19.14 0.66
CA ALA A 257 1.87 19.06 2.09
C ALA A 257 3.30 19.47 2.45
N SER A 258 4.26 19.36 1.52
CA SER A 258 5.64 19.82 1.72
C SER A 258 5.77 21.34 1.78
N SER A 259 4.87 22.08 1.14
CA SER A 259 4.83 23.55 1.21
C SER A 259 3.96 24.08 2.35
N LEU A 260 3.08 23.25 2.94
CA LEU A 260 2.27 23.63 4.09
C LEU A 260 3.10 23.75 5.38
N SER A 261 2.67 24.65 6.26
CA SER A 261 3.33 24.93 7.54
C SER A 261 3.29 23.70 8.45
N SER A 262 4.38 22.92 8.46
CA SER A 262 4.53 21.80 9.39
C SER A 262 4.32 22.27 10.85
N PRO A 263 3.66 21.45 11.69
CA PRO A 263 3.41 21.83 13.08
C PRO A 263 4.73 22.15 13.78
N ARG A 264 4.89 23.42 14.19
CA ARG A 264 6.12 23.93 14.82
C ARG A 264 6.33 23.33 16.22
N SER A 265 5.24 23.04 16.93
CA SER A 265 5.29 22.53 18.31
C SER A 265 5.66 21.04 18.38
N ILE A 266 6.45 20.67 19.40
CA ILE A 266 6.86 19.28 19.66
C ILE A 266 5.65 18.42 20.03
N LEU A 267 4.69 18.99 20.78
CA LEU A 267 3.48 18.32 21.24
C LEU A 267 2.57 17.93 20.08
N ALA A 268 2.35 18.82 19.11
CA ALA A 268 1.53 18.50 17.93
C ALA A 268 2.15 17.36 17.10
N ARG A 269 3.48 17.39 16.90
CA ARG A 269 4.20 16.29 16.21
C ARG A 269 4.14 14.97 16.96
N ARG A 270 4.25 14.98 18.30
CA ARG A 270 4.08 13.77 19.11
C ARG A 270 2.65 13.23 19.02
N ARG A 271 1.63 14.10 19.02
CA ARG A 271 0.22 13.70 18.85
C ARG A 271 -0.04 13.13 17.46
N ALA A 272 0.43 13.76 16.38
CA ALA A 272 0.38 13.20 15.02
C ALA A 272 1.13 11.86 14.93
N GLY A 273 2.24 11.75 15.66
CA GLY A 273 2.89 10.52 16.08
C GLY A 273 1.92 9.46 16.57
N SER A 274 1.35 9.72 17.73
CA SER A 274 0.46 8.77 18.39
C SER A 274 -0.74 8.39 17.52
N LEU A 275 -1.36 9.34 16.80
CA LEU A 275 -2.52 9.08 15.95
C LEU A 275 -2.19 8.21 14.74
N LEU A 276 -1.10 8.50 14.04
CA LEU A 276 -0.73 7.74 12.84
C LEU A 276 -0.42 6.27 13.17
N VAL A 277 0.41 6.01 14.18
CA VAL A 277 0.82 4.63 14.55
C VAL A 277 -0.25 3.95 15.41
N GLY A 278 -0.98 4.71 16.21
CA GLY A 278 -1.95 4.19 17.16
C GLY A 278 -3.32 3.88 16.55
N THR A 279 -3.72 4.60 15.51
CA THR A 279 -5.09 4.54 14.98
C THR A 279 -5.12 4.43 13.47
N VAL A 280 -4.46 5.35 12.75
CA VAL A 280 -4.62 5.44 11.28
C VAL A 280 -4.02 4.24 10.56
N LEU A 281 -2.77 3.87 10.84
CA LEU A 281 -2.12 2.72 10.18
C LEU A 281 -2.76 1.37 10.53
N PRO A 282 -3.08 1.06 11.80
CA PRO A 282 -3.83 -0.15 12.13
C PRO A 282 -5.19 -0.21 11.44
N ALA A 283 -5.98 0.88 11.48
CA ALA A 283 -7.29 0.91 10.84
C ALA A 283 -7.18 0.73 9.33
N LEU A 284 -6.23 1.44 8.68
CA LEU A 284 -5.99 1.32 7.25
C LEU A 284 -5.60 -0.12 6.86
N ALA A 285 -4.71 -0.76 7.64
CA ALA A 285 -4.31 -2.14 7.40
C ALA A 285 -5.47 -3.12 7.55
N ALA A 286 -6.32 -2.92 8.56
CA ALA A 286 -7.52 -3.74 8.74
C ALA A 286 -8.49 -3.59 7.56
N LEU A 287 -8.76 -2.36 7.12
CA LEU A 287 -9.66 -2.08 5.98
C LEU A 287 -9.14 -2.66 4.66
N CYS A 288 -7.83 -2.67 4.44
CA CYS A 288 -7.24 -3.30 3.26
C CYS A 288 -7.51 -4.81 3.20
N VAL A 289 -7.63 -5.49 4.35
CA VAL A 289 -7.65 -6.95 4.42
C VAL A 289 -9.03 -7.52 4.75
N ILE A 290 -9.93 -6.71 5.31
CA ILE A 290 -11.24 -7.18 5.77
C ILE A 290 -12.10 -7.78 4.65
N ARG A 291 -11.79 -7.48 3.37
CA ARG A 291 -12.48 -8.02 2.19
C ARG A 291 -11.68 -9.11 1.47
N SER A 292 -10.50 -9.44 1.94
CA SER A 292 -9.59 -10.40 1.29
C SER A 292 -9.78 -11.80 1.86
N GLU A 293 -10.08 -12.77 0.99
CA GLU A 293 -10.02 -14.18 1.38
C GLU A 293 -8.58 -14.67 1.32
N VAL A 294 -7.90 -14.57 2.47
CA VAL A 294 -6.47 -14.84 2.62
C VAL A 294 -6.05 -16.19 2.01
N LEU A 295 -6.85 -17.24 2.22
CA LEU A 295 -6.50 -18.61 1.82
C LEU A 295 -6.77 -18.93 0.36
N VAL A 296 -7.72 -18.24 -0.28
CA VAL A 296 -8.22 -18.59 -1.61
C VAL A 296 -7.73 -17.62 -2.69
N GLN A 297 -7.69 -16.33 -2.36
CA GLN A 297 -7.45 -15.26 -3.34
C GLN A 297 -6.00 -14.76 -3.35
N THR A 298 -5.18 -15.12 -2.36
CA THR A 298 -3.82 -14.58 -2.24
C THR A 298 -2.85 -15.35 -3.15
N PRO A 299 -2.23 -14.70 -4.15
CA PRO A 299 -1.14 -15.31 -4.89
C PRO A 299 0.12 -15.35 -4.02
N TRP A 300 0.30 -16.39 -3.20
CA TRP A 300 1.37 -16.46 -2.19
C TRP A 300 2.78 -16.27 -2.74
N ILE A 301 3.07 -16.79 -3.94
CA ILE A 301 4.36 -16.59 -4.61
C ILE A 301 4.58 -15.10 -4.93
N ALA A 302 3.55 -14.42 -5.46
CA ALA A 302 3.60 -12.98 -5.68
C ALA A 302 3.75 -12.22 -4.36
N ALA A 303 3.00 -12.61 -3.32
CA ALA A 303 3.07 -11.96 -2.01
C ALA A 303 4.47 -12.04 -1.40
N ILE A 304 5.11 -13.21 -1.41
CA ILE A 304 6.49 -13.38 -0.95
C ILE A 304 7.45 -12.53 -1.77
N GLY A 305 7.34 -12.55 -3.10
CA GLY A 305 8.17 -11.72 -3.97
C GLY A 305 7.98 -10.21 -3.72
N LEU A 306 6.74 -9.75 -3.54
CA LEU A 306 6.43 -8.36 -3.24
C LEU A 306 6.96 -7.93 -1.86
N ILE A 307 6.93 -8.81 -0.86
CA ILE A 307 7.56 -8.57 0.45
C ILE A 307 9.07 -8.35 0.28
N LEU A 308 9.74 -9.21 -0.49
CA LEU A 308 11.18 -9.10 -0.75
C LEU A 308 11.53 -7.83 -1.53
N ILE A 309 10.75 -7.47 -2.55
CA ILE A 309 11.00 -6.26 -3.36
C ILE A 309 10.72 -4.98 -2.56
N ALA A 310 9.60 -4.94 -1.84
CA ALA A 310 9.24 -3.80 -0.98
C ALA A 310 10.24 -3.62 0.17
N GLY A 311 10.80 -4.72 0.66
CA GLY A 311 11.85 -4.74 1.66
C GLY A 311 13.22 -4.42 1.09
N ASP A 312 13.87 -5.42 0.52
CA ASP A 312 15.29 -5.43 0.16
C ASP A 312 15.53 -4.79 -1.20
N GLY A 313 14.58 -4.91 -2.12
CA GLY A 313 14.62 -4.22 -3.42
C GLY A 313 14.77 -2.70 -3.27
N ARG A 314 14.11 -2.08 -2.28
CA ARG A 314 14.28 -0.66 -1.95
C ARG A 314 15.66 -0.32 -1.39
N ALA A 315 16.22 -1.17 -0.54
CA ALA A 315 17.57 -0.99 -0.01
C ALA A 315 18.61 -1.08 -1.14
N ILE A 316 18.46 -2.07 -2.03
CA ILE A 316 19.29 -2.25 -3.21
C ILE A 316 19.18 -1.04 -4.15
N ALA A 317 17.97 -0.54 -4.38
CA ALA A 317 17.75 0.65 -5.20
C ALA A 317 18.50 1.88 -4.66
N TRP A 318 18.49 2.07 -3.34
CA TRP A 318 19.27 3.12 -2.68
C TRP A 318 20.78 2.91 -2.83
N MET A 319 21.28 1.68 -2.65
CA MET A 319 22.71 1.39 -2.82
C MET A 319 23.20 1.63 -4.25
N ILE A 320 22.47 1.10 -5.24
CA ILE A 320 22.76 1.27 -6.66
C ILE A 320 22.68 2.75 -7.02
N GLY A 321 21.60 3.42 -6.61
CA GLY A 321 21.42 4.84 -6.85
C GLY A 321 22.55 5.69 -6.28
N LEU A 322 22.97 5.45 -5.03
CA LEU A 322 24.09 6.18 -4.41
C LEU A 322 25.41 5.90 -5.15
N ARG A 323 25.66 4.66 -5.57
CA ARG A 323 26.88 4.28 -6.30
C ARG A 323 26.98 4.92 -7.68
N PHE A 324 25.88 4.95 -8.44
CA PHE A 324 25.88 5.37 -9.85
C PHE A 324 25.50 6.84 -10.07
N SER A 325 24.94 7.53 -9.07
CA SER A 325 24.61 8.97 -9.18
C SER A 325 25.80 9.90 -8.91
N GLY A 326 26.99 9.36 -8.63
CA GLY A 326 28.19 10.16 -8.33
C GLY A 326 28.11 10.90 -7.00
N LEU A 327 27.14 10.56 -6.14
CA LEU A 327 27.10 11.08 -4.78
C LEU A 327 28.19 10.41 -3.97
N PRO A 328 28.98 11.17 -3.21
CA PRO A 328 30.10 10.60 -2.48
C PRO A 328 29.59 9.51 -1.54
N SER A 329 30.18 8.32 -1.65
CA SER A 329 30.13 7.27 -0.64
C SER A 329 30.78 7.68 0.70
N MET A 330 30.97 8.98 0.97
CA MET A 330 31.94 9.54 1.91
C MET A 330 31.30 10.51 2.93
N PRO A 331 32.05 10.84 3.99
CA PRO A 331 32.76 12.12 3.92
C PRO A 331 34.27 11.94 4.03
N GLY A 332 34.98 12.56 3.07
CA GLY A 332 36.32 13.06 3.33
C GLY A 332 36.15 14.23 4.29
N SER A 333 36.78 14.11 5.44
CA SER A 333 37.14 15.27 6.26
C SER A 333 38.50 15.72 5.76
N GLU A 334 38.67 17.02 5.51
CA GLU A 334 39.98 17.68 5.32
C GLU A 334 40.84 17.63 6.61
N SER A 335 40.74 16.56 7.40
CA SER A 335 41.53 16.30 8.60
C SER A 335 42.23 14.93 8.56
N ASP A 336 42.20 14.23 7.42
CA ASP A 336 42.91 12.96 7.20
C ASP A 336 44.24 13.21 6.46
N GLU A 337 45.03 14.19 6.91
CA GLU A 337 46.45 14.29 6.49
C GLU A 337 47.36 13.30 7.24
N ASP A 338 46.85 12.50 8.19
CA ASP A 338 47.70 11.73 9.11
C ASP A 338 47.42 10.21 9.20
N LEU A 339 46.75 9.59 8.23
CA LEU A 339 46.58 8.13 8.23
C LEU A 339 47.19 7.48 6.98
N GLY A 340 48.22 6.68 7.24
CA GLY A 340 49.13 6.07 6.28
C GLY A 340 48.49 5.21 5.20
N GLU A 341 49.27 5.03 4.15
CA GLU A 341 48.90 4.62 2.79
C GLU A 341 48.43 3.15 2.64
N ASP A 342 48.35 2.37 3.72
CA ASP A 342 48.25 0.91 3.67
C ASP A 342 46.86 0.29 3.90
N ASP A 343 45.77 1.06 4.07
CA ASP A 343 44.45 0.47 4.38
C ASP A 343 43.28 1.06 3.57
N ARG A 344 43.44 1.09 2.23
CA ARG A 344 42.38 1.47 1.27
C ARG A 344 41.36 0.36 1.06
N THR A 345 40.60 -0.01 2.10
CA THR A 345 39.33 -0.72 1.89
C THR A 345 38.19 0.30 1.66
N PRO A 346 37.32 0.11 0.66
CA PRO A 346 36.20 1.03 0.43
C PRO A 346 35.23 0.96 1.62
N ARG A 347 35.09 2.08 2.35
CA ARG A 347 34.13 2.21 3.49
C ARG A 347 32.67 2.23 2.98
N THR A 348 32.16 1.05 2.63
CA THR A 348 30.77 0.72 2.27
C THR A 348 29.72 1.12 3.33
N GLY A 349 30.16 1.51 4.53
CA GLY A 349 29.30 1.74 5.69
C GLY A 349 28.27 2.87 5.56
N VAL A 350 28.60 4.05 5.00
CA VAL A 350 27.66 5.19 4.96
C VAL A 350 26.54 4.96 3.95
N ALA A 351 26.86 4.46 2.75
CA ALA A 351 25.88 4.13 1.73
C ALA A 351 24.97 2.97 2.18
N TRP A 352 25.55 1.92 2.76
CA TRP A 352 24.81 0.81 3.36
C TRP A 352 23.86 1.26 4.47
N ARG A 353 24.36 2.06 5.43
CA ARG A 353 23.54 2.62 6.52
C ARG A 353 22.44 3.51 5.99
N THR A 354 22.73 4.37 5.02
CA THR A 354 21.73 5.24 4.40
C THR A 354 20.63 4.41 3.75
N ALA A 355 20.99 3.42 2.93
CA ALA A 355 20.07 2.53 2.26
C ALA A 355 19.16 1.77 3.23
N LEU A 356 19.72 1.23 4.33
CA LEU A 356 18.93 0.55 5.36
C LEU A 356 17.94 1.50 6.05
N LEU A 357 18.38 2.72 6.39
CA LEU A 357 17.59 3.70 7.13
C LEU A 357 16.51 4.41 6.28
N THR A 358 16.64 4.43 4.95
CA THR A 358 15.66 5.06 4.04
C THR A 358 14.57 4.11 3.54
N THR A 359 14.64 2.81 3.85
CA THR A 359 13.64 1.82 3.42
C THR A 359 12.29 1.87 4.15
N GLY A 360 12.18 2.69 5.22
CA GLY A 360 11.02 2.79 6.10
C GLY A 360 9.79 3.46 5.48
N ALA A 361 9.20 2.84 4.46
CA ALA A 361 8.06 3.36 3.69
C ALA A 361 6.85 2.40 3.70
N GLY A 362 6.70 1.62 4.79
CA GLY A 362 5.57 0.69 4.96
C GLY A 362 4.22 1.40 5.00
N GLY A 363 4.09 2.49 5.77
CA GLY A 363 2.81 3.20 5.84
C GLY A 363 2.45 4.00 4.58
N SER A 364 3.42 4.48 3.81
CA SER A 364 3.15 5.07 2.48
C SER A 364 2.72 4.01 1.46
N GLN A 365 3.37 2.84 1.47
CA GLN A 365 2.94 1.70 0.64
C GLN A 365 1.50 1.29 0.98
N LEU A 366 1.18 1.21 2.27
CA LEU A 366 -0.16 0.88 2.72
C LEU A 366 -1.19 1.94 2.28
N ALA A 367 -0.85 3.24 2.34
CA ALA A 367 -1.73 4.32 1.88
C ALA A 367 -2.04 4.24 0.38
N PHE A 368 -1.03 3.99 -0.46
CA PHE A 368 -1.23 3.82 -1.90
C PHE A 368 -2.02 2.56 -2.23
N THR A 369 -1.72 1.45 -1.53
CA THR A 369 -2.46 0.18 -1.66
C THR A 369 -3.94 0.38 -1.30
N ALA A 370 -4.21 1.05 -0.18
CA ALA A 370 -5.55 1.31 0.31
C ALA A 370 -6.34 2.20 -0.65
N ALA A 371 -5.71 3.25 -1.19
CA ALA A 371 -6.33 4.13 -2.17
C ALA A 371 -6.64 3.41 -3.50
N ALA A 372 -5.68 2.65 -4.02
CA ALA A 372 -5.90 1.87 -5.25
C ALA A 372 -7.01 0.83 -5.06
N THR A 373 -7.10 0.19 -3.88
CA THR A 373 -8.19 -0.74 -3.54
C THR A 373 -9.53 -0.03 -3.42
N ALA A 374 -9.58 1.12 -2.75
CA ALA A 374 -10.80 1.90 -2.56
C ALA A 374 -11.41 2.38 -3.89
N LEU A 375 -10.56 2.57 -4.91
CA LEU A 375 -10.96 2.96 -6.26
C LEU A 375 -11.21 1.77 -7.19
N GLY A 376 -11.15 0.53 -6.69
CA GLY A 376 -11.38 -0.69 -7.47
C GLY A 376 -10.27 -1.02 -8.48
N GLY A 377 -9.05 -0.55 -8.25
CA GLY A 377 -7.89 -0.83 -9.12
C GLY A 377 -7.05 -2.03 -8.70
N LEU A 378 -7.30 -2.61 -7.53
CA LEU A 378 -6.58 -3.78 -7.02
C LEU A 378 -7.56 -4.84 -6.52
N ASP A 379 -7.27 -6.09 -6.85
CA ASP A 379 -8.00 -7.24 -6.33
C ASP A 379 -7.68 -7.49 -4.84
N PRO A 380 -8.62 -8.03 -4.05
CA PRO A 380 -8.42 -8.25 -2.62
C PRO A 380 -7.17 -9.09 -2.28
N GLY A 381 -6.83 -10.08 -3.11
CA GLY A 381 -5.62 -10.89 -2.94
C GLY A 381 -4.32 -10.10 -3.08
N MET A 382 -4.25 -9.20 -4.07
CA MET A 382 -3.09 -8.32 -4.27
C MET A 382 -3.03 -7.21 -3.22
N THR A 383 -4.18 -6.69 -2.79
CA THR A 383 -4.26 -5.75 -1.67
C THR A 383 -3.67 -6.37 -0.40
N PHE A 384 -4.03 -7.62 -0.09
CA PHE A 384 -3.48 -8.34 1.06
C PHE A 384 -1.96 -8.56 0.92
N ALA A 385 -1.49 -8.99 -0.26
CA ALA A 385 -0.07 -9.18 -0.55
C ALA A 385 0.75 -7.89 -0.33
N LEU A 386 0.25 -6.76 -0.81
CA LEU A 386 0.88 -5.45 -0.63
C LEU A 386 0.84 -4.96 0.82
N ALA A 387 -0.25 -5.22 1.55
CA ALA A 387 -0.37 -4.90 2.96
C ALA A 387 0.58 -5.76 3.82
N LEU A 388 0.79 -7.04 3.46
CA LEU A 388 1.83 -7.88 4.04
C LEU A 388 3.24 -7.35 3.73
N GLY A 389 3.49 -6.88 2.50
CA GLY A 389 4.75 -6.20 2.15
C GLY A 389 5.01 -4.98 3.04
N ALA A 390 3.99 -4.15 3.25
CA ALA A 390 4.07 -3.00 4.16
C ALA A 390 4.35 -3.40 5.61
N ALA A 391 3.73 -4.49 6.09
CA ALA A 391 3.99 -5.05 7.40
C ALA A 391 5.40 -5.64 7.53
N GLY A 392 5.91 -6.30 6.48
CA GLY A 392 7.28 -6.79 6.44
C GLY A 392 8.29 -5.67 6.63
N ILE A 393 8.09 -4.52 5.99
CA ILE A 393 8.95 -3.33 6.21
C ILE A 393 8.94 -2.89 7.68
N ASP A 394 7.77 -2.89 8.34
CA ASP A 394 7.64 -2.49 9.74
C ASP A 394 8.28 -3.54 10.68
N LEU A 395 8.06 -4.83 10.41
CA LEU A 395 8.60 -5.97 11.16
C LEU A 395 10.13 -6.05 11.10
N PHE A 396 10.71 -5.83 9.92
CA PHE A 396 12.16 -5.92 9.72
C PHE A 396 12.90 -4.61 10.02
N GLY A 397 12.17 -3.50 10.27
CA GLY A 397 12.75 -2.21 10.62
C GLY A 397 13.76 -2.24 11.78
N PRO A 398 13.46 -2.89 12.92
CA PRO A 398 14.41 -3.04 14.04
C PRO A 398 15.69 -3.78 13.65
N SER A 399 15.59 -4.86 12.88
CA SER A 399 16.74 -5.64 12.42
C SER A 399 17.62 -4.81 11.47
N ARG A 400 17.00 -4.02 10.57
CA ARG A 400 17.73 -3.09 9.69
C ARG A 400 18.47 -2.01 10.47
N ARG A 401 17.88 -1.48 11.54
CA ARG A 401 18.56 -0.54 12.43
C ARG A 401 19.78 -1.16 13.09
N ARG A 402 19.67 -2.39 13.59
CA ARG A 402 20.81 -3.13 14.15
C ARG A 402 21.93 -3.33 13.12
N LEU A 403 21.58 -3.74 11.90
CA LEU A 403 22.54 -3.87 10.80
C LEU A 403 23.17 -2.54 10.37
N ALA A 404 22.47 -1.42 10.57
CA ALA A 404 22.99 -0.08 10.36
C ALA A 404 23.84 0.45 11.54
N ALA A 405 24.08 -0.37 12.59
CA ALA A 405 24.78 -0.05 13.83
C ALA A 405 24.06 0.93 14.79
N LEU A 406 22.72 0.80 14.88
CA LEU A 406 21.88 1.36 15.97
C LEU A 406 21.46 0.27 16.96
#